data_AF-A0A7C7I6P2-F1
#
_entry.id   AF-A0A7C7I6P2-F1
#
_cell.length_a   1.000
_cell.length_b   1.000
_cell.length_c   1.000
_cell.angle_alpha   90.00
_cell.angle_beta   90.00
_cell.angle_gamma   90.00
#
_symmetry.space_group_name_H-M   'P 1'
#
loop_
_entity.id
_entity.type
_entity.pdbx_description
1 polymer ?
#
loop_
_entity_poly.entity_id
_entity_poly.type
_entity_poly.pdbx_seq_one_letter_code
_entity_poly.pdbx_strand_id
1 'polypeptide(L)'
;MPTCSYKGGDPGFVRVLDERWLAFPNYDGNGKFQSMGNLLKNPNVGMLFVDFEGQQRLRLQGIATILDDDELLSEYPEAQFVIRVQATEVYTNCPRYVHKYQLVERSVFVPRQGLETPVPEYKKREDLQEFLPARDRRPA
;
A
#
# COMPACT_ATOMS: atom_id res chain seq x y z
N MET A 1 -2.43 -3.66 -20.12
CA MET A 1 -1.38 -4.55 -19.58
C MET A 1 -1.44 -4.47 -18.06
N PRO A 2 -1.28 -5.59 -17.32
CA PRO A 2 -1.24 -5.52 -15.87
C PRO A 2 -0.04 -4.68 -15.43
N THR A 3 -0.24 -3.85 -14.41
CA THR A 3 0.82 -3.05 -13.80
C THR A 3 0.96 -3.43 -12.32
N CYS A 4 2.16 -3.29 -11.78
CA CYS A 4 2.47 -3.65 -10.41
C CYS A 4 3.13 -2.47 -9.71
N SER A 5 2.84 -2.30 -8.42
CA SER A 5 3.44 -1.25 -7.60
C SER A 5 3.68 -1.81 -6.20
N TYR A 6 4.82 -1.44 -5.62
CA TYR A 6 5.09 -1.74 -4.23
C TYR A 6 4.12 -0.97 -3.33
N LYS A 7 3.55 -1.67 -2.36
CA LYS A 7 2.68 -1.12 -1.31
C LYS A 7 3.34 -1.46 0.02
N GLY A 8 3.65 -0.44 0.81
CA GLY A 8 4.34 -0.60 2.08
C GLY A 8 4.02 0.53 3.04
N GLY A 9 4.24 0.26 4.31
CA GLY A 9 4.04 1.18 5.41
C GLY A 9 4.73 0.65 6.67
N ASP A 10 4.36 1.22 7.80
CA ASP A 10 4.86 0.77 9.10
C ASP A 10 4.17 -0.53 9.56
N PRO A 11 4.68 -1.23 10.58
CA PRO A 11 4.03 -2.43 11.11
C PRO A 11 2.56 -2.14 11.42
N GLY A 12 1.67 -3.00 10.97
CA GLY A 12 0.22 -2.74 10.98
C GLY A 12 -0.34 -2.14 9.69
N PHE A 13 0.48 -1.90 8.66
CA PHE A 13 0.02 -1.49 7.31
C PHE A 13 -0.90 -2.54 6.68
N VAL A 14 -0.54 -3.82 6.77
CA VAL A 14 -1.47 -4.92 6.50
C VAL A 14 -1.91 -5.50 7.83
N ARG A 15 -3.23 -5.61 8.03
CA ARG A 15 -3.84 -6.21 9.21
C ARG A 15 -4.56 -7.49 8.81
N VAL A 16 -4.40 -8.52 9.63
CA VAL A 16 -5.22 -9.74 9.57
C VAL A 16 -6.44 -9.48 10.44
N LEU A 17 -7.62 -9.49 9.85
CA LEU A 17 -8.89 -9.22 10.54
C LEU A 17 -9.46 -10.50 11.15
N ASP A 18 -9.36 -11.60 10.41
CA ASP A 18 -9.76 -12.95 10.82
C ASP A 18 -9.01 -14.01 9.99
N GLU A 19 -9.46 -15.27 10.05
CA GLU A 19 -8.86 -16.40 9.34
C GLU A 19 -8.80 -16.24 7.81
N ARG A 20 -9.66 -15.39 7.23
CA ARG A 20 -9.81 -15.22 5.77
C ARG A 20 -9.65 -13.79 5.31
N TRP A 21 -9.78 -12.79 6.17
CA TRP A 21 -9.78 -11.40 5.76
C TRP A 21 -8.54 -10.64 6.20
N LEU A 22 -8.00 -9.87 5.28
CA LEU A 22 -6.95 -8.88 5.54
C LEU A 22 -7.44 -7.50 5.10
N ALA A 23 -6.82 -6.46 5.65
CA ALA A 23 -7.03 -5.09 5.21
C ALA A 23 -5.70 -4.34 5.09
N PHE A 24 -5.63 -3.40 4.15
CA PHE A 24 -4.55 -2.42 4.07
C PHE A 24 -5.06 -1.10 3.49
N PRO A 25 -4.44 0.05 3.84
CA PRO A 25 -4.88 1.35 3.36
C PRO A 25 -4.31 1.68 1.99
N ASN A 26 -5.00 2.51 1.24
CA ASN A 26 -4.39 3.28 0.17
C ASN A 26 -4.02 4.68 0.64
N TYR A 27 -2.72 4.92 0.78
CA TYR A 27 -2.19 6.26 0.95
C TYR A 27 -2.07 7.01 -0.37
N ASP A 28 -2.00 8.34 -0.25
CA ASP A 28 -1.74 9.21 -1.37
C ASP A 28 -0.39 8.90 -2.05
N GLY A 29 -0.32 9.09 -3.37
CA GLY A 29 0.84 8.71 -4.17
C GLY A 29 0.97 9.54 -5.44
N ASN A 30 1.29 8.91 -6.56
CA ASN A 30 1.46 9.61 -7.85
C ASN A 30 0.14 9.91 -8.59
N GLY A 31 -1.01 9.69 -7.94
CA GLY A 31 -2.34 9.98 -8.51
C GLY A 31 -2.77 9.10 -9.68
N LYS A 32 -1.97 8.12 -10.13
CA LYS A 32 -2.34 7.29 -11.30
C LYS A 32 -3.35 6.18 -10.97
N PHE A 33 -3.54 5.86 -9.69
CA PHE A 33 -4.45 4.82 -9.19
C PHE A 33 -4.40 3.49 -9.96
N GLN A 34 -3.26 3.12 -10.56
CA GLN A 34 -3.23 1.99 -11.49
C GLN A 34 -3.62 0.67 -10.84
N SER A 35 -3.11 0.39 -9.64
CA SER A 35 -3.49 -0.80 -8.89
C SER A 35 -5.00 -0.83 -8.61
N MET A 36 -5.59 0.30 -8.23
CA MET A 36 -7.02 0.38 -7.92
C MET A 36 -7.90 0.29 -9.17
N GLY A 37 -7.48 0.92 -10.27
CA GLY A 37 -8.12 0.76 -11.57
C GLY A 37 -8.05 -0.69 -12.09
N ASN A 38 -6.98 -1.43 -11.78
CA ASN A 38 -6.90 -2.86 -12.06
C ASN A 38 -7.93 -3.64 -11.22
N LEU A 39 -8.04 -3.34 -9.92
CA LEU A 39 -9.03 -3.99 -9.03
C LEU A 39 -10.47 -3.83 -9.50
N LEU A 40 -10.83 -2.63 -9.97
CA LEU A 40 -12.18 -2.36 -10.50
C LEU A 40 -12.52 -3.18 -11.74
N LYS A 41 -11.51 -3.63 -12.50
CA LYS A 41 -11.69 -4.48 -13.68
C LYS A 41 -11.57 -5.97 -13.36
N ASN A 42 -10.73 -6.31 -12.39
CA ASN A 42 -10.49 -7.67 -11.95
C ASN A 42 -10.11 -7.65 -10.46
N PRO A 43 -10.97 -8.19 -9.57
CA PRO A 43 -10.74 -8.11 -8.13
C PRO A 43 -9.70 -9.13 -7.64
N ASN A 44 -9.23 -10.04 -8.49
CA ASN A 44 -8.23 -11.03 -8.09
C ASN A 44 -6.87 -10.37 -7.85
N VAL A 45 -6.29 -10.63 -6.67
CA VAL A 45 -4.99 -10.11 -6.26
C VAL A 45 -4.02 -11.22 -5.89
N GLY A 46 -2.74 -10.99 -6.21
CA GLY A 46 -1.62 -11.70 -5.63
C GLY A 46 -0.82 -10.76 -4.74
N MET A 47 -0.51 -11.19 -3.52
CA MET A 47 0.29 -10.46 -2.55
C MET A 47 1.54 -11.26 -2.22
N LEU A 48 2.67 -10.56 -2.11
CA LEU A 48 3.96 -11.14 -1.76
C LEU A 48 4.50 -10.40 -0.55
N PHE A 49 4.69 -11.13 0.54
CA PHE A 49 5.36 -10.66 1.75
C PHE A 49 6.74 -11.30 1.83
N VAL A 50 7.75 -10.49 2.10
CA VAL A 50 9.13 -10.96 2.23
C VAL A 50 9.72 -10.39 3.51
N ASP A 51 10.12 -11.29 4.40
CA ASP A 51 10.97 -10.97 5.53
C ASP A 51 12.42 -11.21 5.11
N PHE A 52 13.15 -10.13 4.86
CA PHE A 52 14.55 -10.20 4.44
C PHE A 52 15.52 -10.53 5.58
N GLU A 53 15.16 -10.23 6.84
CA GLU A 53 16.02 -10.48 8.00
C GLU A 53 15.93 -11.95 8.43
N GLY A 54 14.71 -12.48 8.55
CA GLY A 54 14.44 -13.90 8.79
C GLY A 54 14.50 -14.78 7.54
N GLN A 55 14.72 -14.18 6.36
CA GLN A 55 14.75 -14.83 5.06
C GLN A 55 13.52 -15.69 4.76
N GLN A 56 12.32 -15.18 5.08
CA GLN A 56 11.06 -15.88 4.83
C GLN A 56 10.25 -15.19 3.73
N ARG A 57 9.38 -15.96 3.06
CA ARG A 57 8.37 -15.37 2.17
C ARG A 57 7.04 -16.06 2.30
N LEU A 58 5.99 -15.25 2.20
CA LEU A 58 4.60 -15.67 2.17
C LEU A 58 3.96 -15.14 0.90
N ARG A 59 3.24 -16.02 0.21
CA ARG A 59 2.37 -15.64 -0.90
C ARG A 59 0.93 -15.83 -0.50
N LEU A 60 0.11 -14.87 -0.92
CA LEU A 60 -1.32 -14.89 -0.71
C LEU A 60 -2.01 -14.54 -2.03
N GLN A 61 -3.03 -15.30 -2.36
CA GLN A 61 -4.00 -14.95 -3.39
C GLN A 61 -5.32 -14.59 -2.72
N GLY A 62 -6.08 -13.71 -3.35
CA GLY A 62 -7.36 -13.31 -2.81
C GLY A 62 -8.22 -12.50 -3.76
N ILE A 63 -9.39 -12.13 -3.25
CA ILE A 63 -10.35 -11.26 -3.92
C ILE A 63 -10.41 -9.96 -3.11
N ALA A 64 -10.10 -8.85 -3.75
CA ALA A 64 -10.01 -7.54 -3.11
C ALA A 64 -11.26 -6.69 -3.37
N THR A 65 -11.59 -5.84 -2.40
CA THR A 65 -12.67 -4.85 -2.47
C THR A 65 -12.17 -3.52 -1.94
N ILE A 66 -12.51 -2.42 -2.63
CA ILE A 66 -12.18 -1.05 -2.24
C ILE A 66 -13.35 -0.50 -1.44
N LEU A 67 -13.09 0.08 -0.27
CA LEU A 67 -14.07 0.62 0.66
C LEU A 67 -13.65 2.03 1.09
N ASP A 68 -14.45 3.03 0.74
CA ASP A 68 -14.24 4.45 1.08
C ASP A 68 -14.91 4.87 2.39
N ASP A 69 -15.66 3.98 3.03
CA ASP A 69 -16.37 4.17 4.30
C ASP A 69 -16.05 3.07 5.35
N ASP A 70 -14.89 2.41 5.21
CA ASP A 70 -14.46 1.34 6.12
C ASP A 70 -14.15 1.89 7.54
N GLU A 71 -14.58 1.17 8.57
CA GLU A 71 -14.31 1.50 9.97
C GLU A 71 -12.81 1.68 10.29
N LEU A 72 -11.95 0.92 9.58
CA LEU A 72 -10.49 0.97 9.73
C LEU A 72 -9.87 2.29 9.23
N LEU A 73 -10.61 3.13 8.50
CA LEU A 73 -10.11 4.45 8.10
C LEU A 73 -9.71 5.30 9.31
N SER A 74 -10.44 5.19 10.41
CA SER A 74 -10.11 5.88 11.67
C SER A 74 -8.76 5.44 12.26
N GLU A 75 -8.29 4.26 11.87
CA GLU A 75 -7.06 3.65 12.36
C GLU A 75 -5.87 3.77 11.38
N TYR A 76 -6.13 4.26 10.17
CA TYR A 76 -5.10 4.50 9.16
C TYR A 76 -4.97 6.00 8.86
N PRO A 77 -4.00 6.70 9.48
CA PRO A 77 -3.78 8.11 9.24
C PRO A 77 -3.67 8.44 7.74
N GLU A 78 -4.40 9.46 7.29
CA GLU A 78 -4.38 9.96 5.90
C GLU A 78 -4.75 8.92 4.82
N ALA A 79 -5.31 7.76 5.19
CA ALA A 79 -5.80 6.81 4.20
C ALA A 79 -6.97 7.39 3.40
N GLN A 80 -6.92 7.20 2.09
CA GLN A 80 -7.98 7.65 1.18
C GLN A 80 -9.17 6.68 1.15
N PHE A 81 -8.88 5.39 1.34
CA PHE A 81 -9.82 4.27 1.39
C PHE A 81 -9.05 3.03 1.88
N VAL A 82 -9.79 2.00 2.27
CA VAL A 82 -9.26 0.71 2.70
C VAL A 82 -9.50 -0.34 1.61
N ILE A 83 -8.55 -1.25 1.45
CA ILE A 83 -8.72 -2.44 0.63
C ILE A 83 -8.87 -3.62 1.59
N ARG A 84 -10.03 -4.29 1.54
CA ARG A 84 -10.20 -5.60 2.17
C ARG A 84 -9.89 -6.69 1.16
N VAL A 85 -9.19 -7.73 1.60
CA VAL A 85 -8.81 -8.88 0.77
C VAL A 85 -9.29 -10.15 1.45
N GLN A 86 -10.16 -10.89 0.78
CA GLN A 86 -10.51 -12.24 1.17
C GLN A 86 -9.45 -13.19 0.62
N ALA A 87 -8.67 -13.81 1.50
CA ALA A 87 -7.68 -14.81 1.14
C ALA A 87 -8.36 -16.06 0.57
N THR A 88 -7.93 -16.47 -0.62
CA THR A 88 -8.35 -17.70 -1.28
C THR A 88 -7.29 -18.79 -1.18
N GLU A 89 -6.01 -18.39 -1.18
CA GLU A 89 -4.88 -19.30 -1.04
C GLU A 89 -3.75 -18.61 -0.29
N VAL A 90 -3.13 -19.32 0.65
CA VAL A 90 -1.98 -18.84 1.42
C VAL A 90 -0.93 -19.93 1.45
N TYR A 91 0.29 -19.62 1.00
CA TYR A 91 1.36 -20.60 0.96
C TYR A 91 2.73 -19.98 1.21
N THR A 92 3.54 -20.72 1.96
CA THR A 92 4.95 -20.43 2.20
C THR A 92 5.79 -21.03 1.08
N ASN A 93 6.97 -20.46 0.82
CA ASN A 93 7.90 -21.05 -0.15
C ASN A 93 9.36 -21.02 0.35
N CYS A 94 10.17 -21.95 -0.15
CA CYS A 94 11.57 -22.20 0.25
C CYS A 94 12.48 -20.96 0.20
N PRO A 95 13.20 -20.59 1.26
CA PRO A 95 13.90 -19.30 1.38
C PRO A 95 15.14 -19.10 0.46
N ARG A 96 15.50 -20.09 -0.36
CA ARG A 96 16.76 -20.19 -1.15
C ARG A 96 17.26 -18.92 -1.85
N TYR A 97 16.39 -18.01 -2.28
CA TYR A 97 16.74 -16.79 -3.01
C TYR A 97 16.33 -15.49 -2.30
N VAL A 98 15.92 -15.56 -1.03
CA VAL A 98 15.65 -14.35 -0.25
C VAL A 98 16.99 -13.80 0.23
N HIS A 99 17.39 -12.64 -0.30
CA HIS A 99 18.59 -11.95 0.13
C HIS A 99 18.50 -11.54 1.60
N LYS A 100 19.65 -11.51 2.28
CA LYS A 100 19.73 -10.99 3.64
C LYS A 100 19.90 -9.48 3.59
N TYR A 101 18.85 -8.75 3.97
CA TYR A 101 18.89 -7.31 4.16
C TYR A 101 18.48 -6.97 5.59
N GLN A 102 18.96 -5.84 6.08
CA GLN A 102 18.52 -5.24 7.33
C GLN A 102 17.78 -3.95 7.02
N LEU A 103 16.73 -3.67 7.78
CA LEU A 103 16.05 -2.38 7.70
C LEU A 103 17.00 -1.28 8.19
N VAL A 104 17.35 -0.34 7.31
CA VAL A 104 18.17 0.82 7.67
C VAL A 104 17.31 1.94 8.22
N GLU A 105 16.24 2.28 7.52
CA GLU A 105 15.32 3.35 7.90
C GLU A 105 13.91 3.11 7.36
N ARG A 106 12.92 3.73 8.01
CA ARG A 106 11.54 3.75 7.55
C ARG A 106 11.30 5.01 6.73
N SER A 107 10.46 4.91 5.70
CA SER A 107 10.11 6.07 4.90
C SER A 107 9.43 7.13 5.77
N VAL A 108 9.89 8.37 5.66
CA VAL A 108 9.28 9.54 6.30
C VAL A 108 7.90 9.85 5.71
N PHE A 109 7.59 9.34 4.52
CA PHE A 109 6.32 9.54 3.82
C PHE A 109 5.22 8.55 4.23
N VAL A 110 5.50 7.62 5.16
CA VAL A 110 4.46 6.78 5.75
C VAL A 110 3.67 7.63 6.74
N PRO A 111 2.33 7.79 6.56
CA PRO A 111 1.51 8.56 7.48
C PRO A 111 1.53 7.97 8.89
N ARG A 112 1.63 8.86 9.89
CA ARG A 112 1.67 8.50 11.31
C ARG A 112 0.77 9.44 12.09
N GLN A 113 0.08 8.91 13.11
CA GLN A 113 -0.81 9.72 13.93
C GLN A 113 -0.01 10.80 14.68
N GLY A 114 -0.51 12.05 14.61
CA GLY A 114 0.12 13.19 15.28
C GLY A 114 1.41 13.72 14.62
N LEU A 115 1.79 13.20 13.45
CA LEU A 115 2.92 13.69 12.67
C LEU A 115 2.43 14.20 11.31
N GLU A 116 2.99 15.33 10.87
CA GLU A 116 2.73 15.85 9.54
C GLU A 116 3.53 15.05 8.50
N THR A 117 2.84 14.44 7.53
CA THR A 117 3.49 13.74 6.43
C THR A 117 4.11 14.76 5.46
N PRO A 118 5.42 14.69 5.19
CA PRO A 118 6.07 15.67 4.31
C PRO A 118 5.62 15.52 2.86
N VAL A 119 5.49 16.64 2.15
CA VAL A 119 5.19 16.64 0.71
C VAL A 119 6.42 16.15 -0.08
N PRO A 120 6.32 15.09 -0.91
CA PRO A 120 7.43 14.61 -1.72
C PRO A 120 7.97 15.68 -2.69
N GLU A 121 9.30 15.74 -2.85
CA GLU A 121 9.98 16.76 -3.67
C GLU A 121 9.48 16.83 -5.11
N TYR A 122 9.12 15.70 -5.73
CA TYR A 122 8.61 15.71 -7.11
C TYR A 122 7.31 16.50 -7.23
N LYS A 123 6.44 16.52 -6.20
CA LYS A 123 5.22 17.33 -6.20
C LYS A 123 5.52 18.82 -6.08
N LYS A 124 6.74 19.21 -5.71
CA LYS A 124 7.16 20.60 -5.64
C LYS A 124 7.73 21.10 -6.97
N ARG A 125 7.99 20.23 -7.95
CA ARG A 125 8.55 20.66 -9.24
C ARG A 125 7.53 21.48 -10.05
N GLU A 126 8.00 22.54 -10.70
CA GLU A 126 7.16 23.46 -11.49
C GLU A 126 6.54 22.77 -12.72
N ASP A 127 7.33 21.95 -13.42
CA ASP A 127 6.91 21.20 -14.61
C ASP A 127 5.82 20.15 -14.34
N LEU A 128 5.55 19.87 -13.07
CA LEU A 128 4.52 18.91 -12.66
C LEU A 128 3.26 19.58 -12.08
N GLN A 129 3.28 20.87 -11.73
CA GLN A 129 2.18 21.53 -11.00
C GLN A 129 0.83 21.43 -11.73
N GLU A 130 0.82 21.59 -13.06
CA GLU A 130 -0.42 21.52 -13.84
C GLU A 130 -1.04 20.11 -13.84
N PHE A 131 -0.22 19.07 -13.67
CA PHE A 131 -0.65 17.66 -13.68
C PHE A 131 -1.01 17.14 -12.28
N LEU A 132 -0.69 17.88 -11.22
CA LEU A 132 -1.05 17.50 -9.86
C LEU A 132 -2.55 17.72 -9.61
N PRO A 133 -3.18 16.91 -8.75
CA PRO A 133 -4.55 17.17 -8.30
C PRO A 133 -4.60 18.49 -7.52
N ALA A 134 -5.76 19.15 -7.51
CA ALA A 134 -5.91 20.50 -6.94
C ALA A 134 -5.38 20.65 -5.50
N ARG A 135 -5.55 19.61 -4.67
CA ARG A 135 -5.05 19.57 -3.28
C ARG A 135 -3.52 19.60 -3.15
N ASP A 136 -2.80 19.20 -4.19
CA ASP A 136 -1.33 19.07 -4.19
C ASP A 136 -0.64 20.22 -4.94
N ARG A 137 -1.42 21.12 -5.59
CA ARG A 137 -0.88 22.28 -6.31
C ARG A 137 -0.46 23.34 -5.31
N ARG A 138 0.64 24.04 -5.59
CA ARG A 138 1.01 25.23 -4.82
C ARG A 138 -0.12 26.29 -4.92
N PRO A 139 -0.44 26.99 -3.82
CA PRO A 139 -1.32 28.14 -3.91
C PRO A 139 -0.74 29.17 -4.88
N ALA A 140 -1.61 29.82 -5.65
CA ALA A 140 -1.27 30.86 -6.60
C ALA A 140 -0.75 32.13 -5.90
#